data_AF-A0AA41N8H1-F1
#
_entry.id   AF-A0AA41N8H1-F1
#
_cell.length_a   1.000
_cell.length_b   1.000
_cell.length_c   1.000
_cell.angle_alpha   90.00
_cell.angle_beta   90.00
_cell.angle_gamma   90.00
#
_symmetry.space_group_name_H-M   'P 1'
#
loop_
_entity.id
_entity.type
_entity.pdbx_description
1 polymer ?
#
loop_
_entity_poly.entity_id
_entity_poly.type
_entity_poly.pdbx_seq_one_letter_code
_entity_poly.pdbx_strand_id
1 'polypeptide(L)'
;MVGVHRSAWRVNSGTEQKTNTLDKKLQLIKDNWEKVDSELRAICTTVLELLEKYLIASTTNPESKVFYLKMKGDYFQYLAEVTCGDDWKQTIDNSQRAYQKAFDISKKEM
;
A
#
# COMPACT_ATOMS: atom_id res chain seq x y z
N MET A 1 -38.00 44.82 -7.16
CA MET A 1 -37.45 43.65 -6.44
C MET A 1 -36.59 42.73 -7.32
N VAL A 2 -35.81 43.25 -8.30
CA VAL A 2 -34.92 42.43 -9.15
C VAL A 2 -33.48 42.35 -8.61
N GLY A 3 -33.05 43.34 -7.83
CA GLY A 3 -31.70 43.38 -7.25
C GLY A 3 -31.42 42.26 -6.24
N VAL A 4 -32.37 41.93 -5.37
CA VAL A 4 -32.23 40.86 -4.37
C VAL A 4 -32.07 39.48 -5.04
N HIS A 5 -32.80 39.22 -6.12
CA HIS A 5 -32.65 37.99 -6.89
C HIS A 5 -31.31 37.89 -7.60
N ARG A 6 -30.77 39.00 -8.14
CA ARG A 6 -29.44 39.01 -8.77
C ARG A 6 -28.30 38.85 -7.75
N SER A 7 -28.44 39.44 -6.57
CA SER A 7 -27.49 39.25 -5.47
C SER A 7 -27.49 37.80 -4.98
N ALA A 8 -28.68 37.20 -4.80
CA ALA A 8 -28.82 35.80 -4.44
C ALA A 8 -28.25 34.86 -5.51
N TRP A 9 -28.51 35.13 -6.80
CA TRP A 9 -27.95 34.33 -7.90
C TRP A 9 -26.43 34.36 -7.95
N ARG A 10 -25.82 35.54 -7.74
CA ARG A 10 -24.36 35.70 -7.76
C ARG A 10 -23.68 35.00 -6.56
N VAL A 11 -24.32 35.04 -5.40
CA VAL A 11 -23.86 34.34 -4.19
C VAL A 11 -24.00 32.83 -4.37
N ASN A 12 -25.12 32.36 -4.92
CA ASN A 12 -25.32 30.92 -5.19
C ASN A 12 -24.34 30.42 -6.25
N SER A 13 -24.17 31.13 -7.38
CA SER A 13 -23.21 30.74 -8.42
C SER A 13 -21.76 30.75 -7.91
N GLY A 14 -21.40 31.71 -7.05
CA GLY A 14 -20.07 31.77 -6.44
C GLY A 14 -19.82 30.64 -5.43
N THR A 15 -20.86 30.19 -4.73
CA THR A 15 -20.78 29.06 -3.79
C THR A 15 -20.67 27.73 -4.55
N GLU A 16 -21.45 27.56 -5.60
CA GLU A 16 -21.46 26.35 -6.45
C GLU A 16 -20.14 26.16 -7.22
N GLN A 17 -19.51 27.26 -7.66
CA GLN A 17 -18.21 27.19 -8.32
C GLN A 17 -17.07 26.84 -7.34
N LYS A 18 -17.17 27.29 -6.08
CA LYS A 18 -16.21 26.93 -5.02
C LYS A 18 -16.33 25.46 -4.60
N THR A 19 -17.55 24.94 -4.43
CA THR A 19 -17.77 23.52 -4.13
C THR A 19 -17.27 22.62 -5.26
N ASN A 20 -17.61 22.94 -6.51
CA ASN A 20 -17.16 22.18 -7.68
C ASN A 20 -15.62 22.17 -7.84
N THR A 21 -14.95 23.27 -7.47
CA THR A 21 -13.48 23.34 -7.46
C THR A 21 -12.87 22.46 -6.34
N LEU A 22 -13.54 22.39 -5.19
CA LEU A 22 -13.12 21.59 -4.04
C LEU A 22 -13.31 20.10 -4.32
N ASP A 23 -14.43 19.72 -4.93
CA ASP A 23 -14.70 18.34 -5.37
C ASP A 23 -13.69 17.85 -6.41
N LYS A 24 -13.33 18.69 -7.40
CA LYS A 24 -12.27 18.39 -8.37
C LYS A 24 -10.90 18.22 -7.74
N LYS A 25 -10.57 19.04 -6.73
CA LYS A 25 -9.32 18.89 -5.96
C LYS A 25 -9.32 17.59 -5.17
N LEU A 26 -10.44 17.22 -4.55
CA LEU A 26 -10.58 15.96 -3.82
C LEU A 26 -10.46 14.76 -4.75
N GLN A 27 -11.02 14.80 -5.97
CA GLN A 27 -10.83 13.76 -6.97
C GLN A 27 -9.36 13.64 -7.39
N LEU A 28 -8.69 14.73 -7.74
CA LEU A 28 -7.27 14.71 -8.11
C LEU A 28 -6.39 14.12 -6.99
N ILE A 29 -6.70 14.45 -5.73
CA ILE A 29 -6.00 13.89 -4.58
C ILE A 29 -6.22 12.39 -4.51
N LYS A 30 -7.47 11.91 -4.62
CA LYS A 30 -7.79 10.48 -4.62
C LYS A 30 -7.08 9.72 -5.74
N ASP A 31 -7.14 10.22 -6.97
CA ASP A 31 -6.49 9.60 -8.12
C ASP A 31 -4.97 9.49 -7.92
N ASN A 32 -4.36 10.52 -7.31
CA ASN A 32 -2.94 10.51 -6.99
C ASN A 32 -2.60 9.50 -5.87
N TRP A 33 -3.45 9.36 -4.85
CA TRP A 33 -3.29 8.34 -3.82
C TRP A 33 -3.40 6.93 -4.40
N GLU A 34 -4.39 6.66 -5.26
CA GLU A 34 -4.55 5.37 -5.92
C GLU A 34 -3.34 5.01 -6.79
N LYS A 35 -2.78 6.00 -7.49
CA LYS A 35 -1.56 5.79 -8.27
C LYS A 35 -0.36 5.42 -7.39
N VAL A 36 -0.15 6.16 -6.29
CA VAL A 36 0.93 5.87 -5.33
C VAL A 36 0.74 4.49 -4.69
N ASP A 37 -0.50 4.12 -4.36
CA ASP A 37 -0.85 2.81 -3.81
C ASP A 37 -0.50 1.68 -4.79
N SER A 38 -0.87 1.85 -6.07
CA SER A 38 -0.57 0.89 -7.13
C SER A 38 0.94 0.74 -7.36
N GLU A 39 1.70 1.83 -7.34
CA GLU A 39 3.15 1.80 -7.52
C GLU A 39 3.83 1.10 -6.33
N LEU A 40 3.40 1.38 -5.10
CA LEU A 40 3.94 0.73 -3.91
C LEU A 40 3.67 -0.78 -3.93
N ARG A 41 2.44 -1.19 -4.27
CA ARG A 41 2.08 -2.61 -4.43
C ARG A 41 2.94 -3.30 -5.48
N ALA A 42 3.20 -2.65 -6.62
CA ALA A 42 4.04 -3.20 -7.67
C ALA A 42 5.50 -3.39 -7.22
N ILE A 43 6.05 -2.41 -6.50
CA ILE A 43 7.41 -2.48 -5.95
C ILE A 43 7.51 -3.61 -4.92
N CYS A 44 6.58 -3.66 -3.95
CA CYS A 44 6.54 -4.72 -2.94
C CYS A 44 6.44 -6.10 -3.58
N THR A 45 5.57 -6.27 -4.58
CA THR A 45 5.42 -7.54 -5.30
C THR A 45 6.71 -7.93 -6.03
N THR A 46 7.35 -6.98 -6.72
CA THR A 46 8.61 -7.23 -7.44
C THR A 46 9.72 -7.68 -6.48
N VAL A 47 9.85 -7.05 -5.32
CA VAL A 47 10.85 -7.42 -4.31
C VAL A 47 10.55 -8.80 -3.71
N LEU A 48 9.28 -9.08 -3.40
CA LEU A 48 8.85 -10.39 -2.90
C LEU A 48 9.17 -11.51 -3.89
N GLU A 49 8.92 -11.30 -5.19
CA GLU A 49 9.28 -12.26 -6.23
C GLU A 49 10.79 -12.46 -6.33
N LEU A 50 11.58 -11.38 -6.23
CA LEU A 50 13.03 -11.45 -6.29
C LEU A 50 13.61 -12.22 -5.08
N LEU A 51 13.05 -11.99 -3.90
CA LEU A 51 13.39 -12.73 -2.69
C LEU A 51 13.09 -14.22 -2.85
N GLU A 52 11.90 -14.58 -3.34
CA GLU A 52 11.47 -15.98 -3.46
C GLU A 52 12.25 -16.74 -4.53
N LYS A 53 12.36 -16.18 -5.74
CA LYS A 53 12.89 -16.87 -6.93
C LYS A 53 14.41 -16.93 -6.93
N TYR A 54 15.08 -15.92 -6.38
CA TYR A 54 16.53 -15.81 -6.47
C TYR A 54 17.18 -15.91 -5.09
N LEU A 55 16.92 -14.98 -4.18
CA LEU A 55 17.73 -14.85 -2.97
C LEU A 55 17.54 -16.00 -1.97
N ILE A 56 16.29 -16.38 -1.67
CA ILE A 56 15.97 -17.47 -0.75
C ILE A 56 16.31 -18.83 -1.38
N ALA A 57 16.11 -18.97 -2.69
CA ALA A 57 16.37 -20.20 -3.43
C ALA A 57 17.87 -20.46 -3.64
N SER A 58 18.68 -19.42 -3.86
CA SER A 58 20.11 -19.56 -4.13
C SER A 58 20.98 -19.60 -2.88
N THR A 59 20.47 -19.16 -1.72
CA THR A 59 21.29 -19.06 -0.51
C THR A 59 21.38 -20.40 0.23
N THR A 60 22.61 -20.83 0.51
CA THR A 60 22.91 -22.03 1.31
C THR A 60 23.28 -21.69 2.74
N ASN A 61 23.67 -20.44 3.03
CA ASN A 61 23.99 -19.99 4.38
C ASN A 61 22.68 -19.79 5.19
N PRO A 62 22.52 -20.48 6.33
CA PRO A 62 21.32 -20.34 7.17
C PRO A 62 21.10 -18.90 7.67
N GLU A 63 22.16 -18.15 8.02
CA GLU A 63 22.02 -16.75 8.46
C GLU A 63 21.44 -15.85 7.37
N SER A 64 21.97 -15.98 6.14
CA SER A 64 21.48 -15.24 4.98
C SER A 64 20.03 -15.63 4.65
N LYS A 65 19.68 -16.90 4.81
CA LYS A 65 18.31 -17.39 4.61
C LYS A 65 17.33 -16.80 5.60
N VAL A 66 17.69 -16.74 6.89
CA VAL A 66 16.91 -16.08 7.93
C VAL A 66 16.75 -14.59 7.63
N PHE A 67 17.81 -13.91 7.22
CA PHE A 67 17.78 -12.50 6.84
C PHE A 67 16.79 -12.23 5.68
N TYR A 68 16.85 -13.02 4.60
CA TYR A 68 15.95 -12.86 3.46
C TYR A 68 14.49 -13.22 3.79
N LEU A 69 14.27 -14.23 4.63
CA LEU A 69 12.92 -14.57 5.09
C LEU A 69 12.33 -13.49 5.99
N LYS A 70 13.15 -12.86 6.82
CA LYS A 70 12.74 -11.70 7.61
C LYS A 70 12.36 -10.53 6.70
N MET A 71 13.21 -10.20 5.71
CA MET A 71 12.89 -9.18 4.71
C MET A 71 11.58 -9.49 3.99
N LYS A 72 11.34 -10.75 3.61
CA LYS A 72 10.07 -11.17 2.99
C LYS A 72 8.87 -10.88 3.90
N GLY A 73 9.00 -11.13 5.21
CA GLY A 73 7.99 -10.76 6.21
C GLY A 73 7.72 -9.25 6.27
N ASP A 74 8.80 -8.45 6.27
CA ASP A 74 8.73 -6.98 6.31
C ASP A 74 8.01 -6.43 5.06
N TYR A 75 8.31 -6.95 3.87
CA TYR A 75 7.64 -6.53 2.62
C TYR A 75 6.17 -6.93 2.54
N PHE A 76 5.78 -8.07 3.10
CA PHE A 76 4.36 -8.38 3.27
C PHE A 76 3.70 -7.44 4.27
N GLN A 77 4.38 -7.03 5.35
CA GLN A 77 3.83 -6.05 6.27
C GLN A 77 3.57 -4.70 5.59
N TYR A 78 4.51 -4.21 4.76
CA TYR A 78 4.28 -3.00 3.95
C TYR A 78 3.12 -3.17 2.97
N LEU A 79 2.98 -4.36 2.36
CA LEU A 79 1.85 -4.65 1.49
C LEU A 79 0.51 -4.68 2.26
N ALA A 80 0.52 -5.07 3.54
CA ALA A 80 -0.67 -5.04 4.41
C ALA A 80 -1.09 -3.61 4.77
N GLU A 81 -0.19 -2.63 4.78
CA GLU A 81 -0.54 -1.22 5.03
C GLU A 81 -1.35 -0.58 3.90
N VAL A 82 -1.19 -1.10 2.68
CA VAL A 82 -1.86 -0.62 1.47
C VAL A 82 -3.03 -1.50 1.01
N THR A 83 -3.13 -2.74 1.48
CA THR A 83 -4.20 -3.68 1.12
C THR A 83 -5.37 -3.63 2.11
N CYS A 84 -6.58 -3.85 1.60
CA CYS A 84 -7.81 -3.89 2.38
C CYS A 84 -8.59 -5.18 2.08
N GLY A 85 -9.48 -5.58 3.00
CA GLY A 85 -10.37 -6.72 2.79
C GLY A 85 -9.68 -8.08 2.94
N ASP A 86 -9.93 -9.00 2.01
CA ASP A 86 -9.41 -10.38 2.10
C ASP A 86 -7.92 -10.47 1.71
N ASP A 87 -7.46 -9.62 0.78
CA ASP A 87 -6.03 -9.50 0.42
C ASP A 87 -5.16 -9.14 1.62
N TRP A 88 -5.69 -8.28 2.51
CA TRP A 88 -5.01 -7.89 3.75
C TRP A 88 -4.78 -9.09 4.66
N LYS A 89 -5.79 -9.95 4.87
CA LYS A 89 -5.67 -11.15 5.70
C LYS A 89 -4.65 -12.12 5.13
N GLN A 90 -4.69 -12.33 3.81
CA GLN A 90 -3.74 -13.22 3.13
C GLN A 90 -2.31 -12.68 3.24
N THR A 91 -2.14 -11.37 3.13
CA THR A 91 -0.85 -10.69 3.24
C THR A 91 -0.26 -10.82 4.65
N ILE A 92 -1.07 -10.65 5.69
CA ILE A 92 -0.64 -10.86 7.08
C ILE A 92 -0.27 -12.31 7.34
N ASP A 93 -1.09 -13.26 6.90
CA ASP A 93 -0.80 -14.68 7.08
C ASP A 93 0.49 -15.09 6.34
N ASN A 94 0.77 -14.51 5.18
CA ASN A 94 2.03 -14.70 4.46
C ASN A 94 3.22 -14.08 5.20
N SER A 95 3.05 -12.88 5.79
CA SER A 95 4.07 -12.25 6.63
C SER A 95 4.41 -13.12 7.83
N GLN A 96 3.40 -13.57 8.58
CA GLN A 96 3.56 -14.42 9.75
C GLN A 96 4.25 -15.74 9.40
N ARG A 97 3.87 -16.38 8.28
CA ARG A 97 4.54 -17.59 7.79
C ARG A 97 5.99 -17.37 7.42
N ALA A 98 6.36 -16.21 6.86
CA ALA A 98 7.74 -15.88 6.54
C ALA A 98 8.58 -15.72 7.82
N TYR A 99 8.08 -14.99 8.82
CA TYR A 99 8.75 -14.85 10.11
C TYR A 99 8.85 -16.17 10.87
N GLN A 100 7.81 -17.00 10.85
CA GLN A 100 7.86 -18.31 11.50
C GLN A 100 8.94 -19.20 10.88
N LYS A 101 9.03 -19.24 9.54
CA LYS A 101 10.10 -19.95 8.84
C LYS A 101 11.49 -19.40 9.19
N ALA A 102 11.63 -18.08 9.28
CA ALA A 102 12.88 -17.44 9.69
C ALA A 102 13.26 -17.87 11.12
N PHE A 103 12.30 -17.86 12.04
CA PHE A 103 12.48 -18.28 13.44
C PHE A 103 12.85 -19.75 13.57
N ASP A 104 12.17 -20.64 12.84
CA ASP A 104 12.43 -22.08 12.89
C ASP A 104 13.82 -22.43 12.37
N ILE A 105 14.28 -21.76 11.30
CA ILE A 105 15.64 -21.93 10.76
C ILE A 105 16.66 -21.38 11.76
N SER A 106 16.41 -20.17 12.30
CA SER A 106 17.30 -19.58 13.30
C SER A 106 17.43 -20.48 14.52
N LYS A 107 16.35 -21.07 15.02
CA LYS A 107 16.40 -21.98 16.18
C LYS A 107 17.12 -23.30 15.90
N LYS A 108 17.18 -23.74 14.64
CA LYS A 108 17.74 -25.04 14.26
C LYS A 108 19.22 -24.95 13.86
N GLU A 109 19.61 -23.87 13.19
CA GLU A 109 20.89 -23.72 12.52
C GLU A 109 21.78 -22.63 13.16
N MET A 110 21.27 -21.89 14.15
CA MET A 110 22.01 -20.93 14.98
C MET A 110 21.85 -21.28 16.46
#